data_AF-A0A967NFN0-F1
#
_entry.id   AF-A0A967NFN0-F1
#
_cell.length_a   1.000
_cell.length_b   1.000
_cell.length_c   1.000
_cell.angle_alpha   90.00
_cell.angle_beta   90.00
_cell.angle_gamma   90.00
#
_symmetry.space_group_name_H-M   'P 1'
#
loop_
_entity.id
_entity.type
_entity.pdbx_description
1 polymer ?
#
loop_
_entity_poly.entity_id
_entity_poly.type
_entity_poly.pdbx_seq_one_letter_code
_entity_poly.pdbx_strand_id
1 'polypeptide(L)'
;LVAPATWVAPTPGDWVGMALLGALAAGGHFFIIQAYERAPASLLAPFGYSEIVTATLVGYVAFGDFPNPVTWLGIAVVVASGVYISVRERRVAG
;
A
#
# COMPACT_ATOMS: atom_id res chain seq x y z
N LEU A 1 9.95 18.39 22.54
CA LEU A 1 10.59 18.58 21.21
C LEU A 1 10.11 19.91 20.68
N VAL A 2 11.01 20.90 20.55
CA VAL A 2 10.73 22.17 19.87
C VAL A 2 11.05 21.94 18.40
N ALA A 3 10.08 22.10 17.51
CA ALA A 3 10.33 22.00 16.08
C ALA A 3 11.36 23.07 15.68
N PRO A 4 12.38 22.77 14.85
CA PRO A 4 13.29 23.80 14.36
C PRO A 4 12.45 24.83 13.57
N ALA A 5 12.46 26.08 14.03
CA ALA A 5 11.67 27.17 13.46
C ALA A 5 12.27 27.72 12.14
N THR A 6 13.01 26.90 11.40
CA THR A 6 13.63 27.27 10.13
C THR A 6 12.80 26.71 9.00
N TRP A 7 11.77 27.44 8.60
CA TRP A 7 11.03 27.17 7.37
C TRP A 7 12.00 27.22 6.18
N VAL A 8 11.95 26.19 5.33
CA VAL A 8 12.66 26.14 4.05
C VAL A 8 11.60 26.07 2.96
N ALA A 9 11.57 27.09 2.09
CA ALA A 9 10.63 27.09 0.97
C ALA A 9 10.97 25.96 -0.01
N PRO A 10 9.98 25.20 -0.51
CA PRO A 10 10.23 24.15 -1.50
C PRO A 10 10.86 24.72 -2.77
N THR A 11 11.86 24.04 -3.29
CA THR A 11 12.47 24.37 -4.57
C THR A 11 11.49 24.08 -5.72
N PRO A 12 11.70 24.64 -6.93
CA PRO A 12 10.89 24.26 -8.10
C PRO A 12 10.88 22.75 -8.37
N GLY A 13 11.98 22.05 -8.06
CA GLY A 13 12.05 20.59 -8.18
C GLY A 13 11.13 19.88 -7.18
N ASP A 14 11.07 20.35 -5.94
CA ASP A 14 10.16 19.81 -4.92
C ASP A 14 8.70 19.99 -5.32
N TRP A 15 8.34 21.15 -5.88
CA TRP A 15 6.99 21.39 -6.41
C TRP A 15 6.62 20.40 -7.53
N VAL A 16 7.54 20.13 -8.45
CA VAL A 16 7.33 19.12 -9.51
C VAL A 16 7.18 17.72 -8.89
N GLY A 17 8.04 17.35 -7.94
CA GLY A 17 7.95 16.07 -7.24
C GLY A 17 6.61 15.89 -6.52
N MET A 18 6.15 16.92 -5.80
CA MET A 18 4.86 16.92 -5.11
C MET A 18 3.69 16.81 -6.09
N ALA A 19 3.73 17.52 -7.23
CA ALA A 19 2.70 17.43 -8.25
C ALA A 19 2.65 16.02 -8.87
N LEU A 20 3.80 15.42 -9.16
CA LEU A 20 3.89 14.06 -9.69
C LEU A 20 3.39 13.02 -8.69
N LEU A 21 3.80 13.12 -7.42
CA LEU A 21 3.31 12.26 -6.34
C LEU A 21 1.78 12.36 -6.22
N GLY A 22 1.25 13.59 -6.22
CA GLY A 22 -0.20 13.82 -6.18
C GLY A 22 -0.93 13.21 -7.38
N ALA A 23 -0.41 13.39 -8.59
CA ALA A 23 -1.01 12.84 -9.80
C ALA A 23 -0.99 11.31 -9.82
N LEU A 24 0.13 10.69 -9.43
CA LEU A 24 0.25 9.22 -9.33
C LEU A 24 -0.68 8.66 -8.25
N ALA A 25 -0.73 9.28 -7.08
CA ALA A 25 -1.61 8.87 -5.99
C ALA A 25 -3.09 8.98 -6.41
N ALA A 26 -3.50 10.11 -6.99
CA ALA A 26 -4.86 10.31 -7.46
C ALA A 26 -5.24 9.32 -8.57
N GLY A 27 -4.36 9.11 -9.55
CA GLY A 27 -4.55 8.14 -10.62
C GLY A 27 -4.68 6.70 -10.11
N GLY A 28 -3.81 6.30 -9.17
CA GLY A 28 -3.88 5.00 -8.52
C GLY A 28 -5.21 4.78 -7.78
N HIS A 29 -5.63 5.75 -6.97
CA HIS A 29 -6.91 5.67 -6.27
C HIS A 29 -8.10 5.66 -7.22
N PHE A 30 -8.05 6.43 -8.31
CA PHE A 30 -9.08 6.39 -9.35
C PHE A 30 -9.22 5.00 -9.95
N PHE A 31 -8.11 4.31 -10.25
CA PHE A 31 -8.17 2.94 -10.75
C PHE A 31 -8.70 1.94 -9.71
N ILE A 32 -8.39 2.13 -8.43
CA ILE A 32 -8.96 1.32 -7.35
C ILE A 32 -10.49 1.49 -7.31
N ILE A 33 -10.98 2.74 -7.36
CA ILE A 33 -12.42 3.02 -7.41
C ILE A 33 -13.06 2.31 -8.61
N GLN A 34 -12.47 2.46 -9.80
CA GLN A 34 -12.96 1.80 -11.01
C GLN A 34 -12.92 0.27 -10.93
N ALA A 35 -11.96 -0.32 -10.22
CA ALA A 35 -11.92 -1.76 -9.99
C ALA A 35 -13.10 -2.21 -9.13
N TYR A 36 -13.36 -1.52 -8.01
CA TYR A 36 -14.48 -1.84 -7.12
C TYR A 36 -15.86 -1.62 -7.77
N GLU A 37 -15.98 -0.73 -8.75
CA GLU A 37 -17.22 -0.58 -9.54
C GLU A 37 -17.48 -1.78 -10.46
N ARG A 38 -16.43 -2.49 -10.90
CA ARG A 38 -16.51 -3.52 -11.95
C ARG A 38 -16.38 -4.95 -11.44
N ALA A 39 -15.87 -5.14 -10.21
CA ALA A 39 -15.65 -6.46 -9.63
C ALA A 39 -16.04 -6.47 -8.14
N PRO A 40 -16.54 -7.61 -7.63
CA PRO A 40 -16.88 -7.74 -6.22
C PRO A 40 -15.63 -7.60 -5.33
N ALA A 41 -15.80 -6.98 -4.16
CA ALA A 41 -14.71 -6.71 -3.23
C ALA A 41 -13.94 -7.97 -2.80
N SER A 42 -14.62 -9.12 -2.70
CA SER A 42 -14.02 -10.42 -2.41
C SER A 42 -12.98 -10.85 -3.45
N LEU A 43 -13.23 -10.55 -4.73
CA LEU A 43 -12.29 -10.83 -5.82
C LEU A 43 -11.09 -9.88 -5.78
N LEU A 44 -11.29 -8.64 -5.33
CA LEU A 44 -10.25 -7.61 -5.29
C LEU A 44 -9.40 -7.66 -4.02
N ALA A 45 -9.92 -8.22 -2.91
CA ALA A 45 -9.23 -8.29 -1.63
C ALA A 45 -7.80 -8.88 -1.71
N PRO A 46 -7.53 -9.96 -2.47
CA PRO A 46 -6.18 -10.51 -2.61
C PRO A 46 -5.18 -9.56 -3.26
N PHE A 47 -5.64 -8.69 -4.17
CA PHE A 47 -4.77 -7.74 -4.85
C PHE A 47 -4.29 -6.65 -3.90
N GLY A 48 -5.09 -6.25 -2.90
CA GLY A 48 -4.67 -5.33 -1.85
C GLY A 48 -3.45 -5.85 -1.07
N TYR A 49 -3.32 -7.18 -0.89
CA TYR A 49 -2.16 -7.75 -0.18
C TYR A 49 -0.85 -7.65 -0.98
N SER A 50 -0.90 -7.46 -2.30
CA SER A 50 0.30 -7.22 -3.11
C SER A 50 1.02 -5.92 -2.71
N GLU A 51 0.31 -4.99 -2.05
CA GLU A 51 0.88 -3.78 -1.48
C GLU A 51 1.96 -4.11 -0.45
N ILE A 52 1.80 -5.17 0.34
CA ILE A 52 2.79 -5.60 1.35
C ILE A 52 4.12 -5.95 0.69
N VAL A 53 4.08 -6.68 -0.42
CA VAL A 53 5.27 -7.09 -1.19
C VAL A 53 5.93 -5.85 -1.79
N THR A 54 5.13 -4.97 -2.40
CA THR A 54 5.63 -3.75 -3.05
C THR A 54 6.24 -2.79 -2.02
N ALA A 55 5.58 -2.57 -0.89
CA ALA A 55 6.07 -1.73 0.20
C ALA A 55 7.36 -2.27 0.81
N THR A 56 7.47 -3.59 0.98
CA THR A 56 8.70 -4.24 1.45
C THR A 56 9.85 -4.05 0.45
N LEU A 57 9.58 -4.25 -0.84
CA LEU A 57 10.57 -4.10 -1.89
C LEU A 57 11.05 -2.65 -2.01
N VAL A 58 10.13 -1.69 -2.04
CA VAL A 58 10.45 -0.26 -2.09
C VAL A 58 11.17 0.17 -0.82
N GLY A 59 10.73 -0.28 0.35
CA GLY A 59 11.40 -0.06 1.64
C GLY A 59 12.87 -0.48 1.60
N TYR A 60 13.12 -1.69 1.12
CA TYR A 60 14.47 -2.22 1.00
C TYR A 60 15.31 -1.50 -0.05
N VAL A 61 14.77 -1.26 -1.25
CA VAL A 61 15.53 -0.67 -2.38
C VAL A 61 15.81 0.82 -2.15
N ALA A 62 14.83 1.58 -1.67
CA ALA A 62 14.94 3.03 -1.51
C ALA A 62 15.60 3.44 -0.19
N PHE A 63 15.42 2.65 0.87
CA PHE A 63 15.86 3.03 2.23
C PHE A 63 16.80 2.01 2.88
N GLY A 64 17.00 0.83 2.29
CA GLY A 64 17.77 -0.25 2.91
C GLY A 64 17.05 -0.95 4.07
N ASP A 65 15.77 -0.61 4.29
CA ASP A 65 14.98 -1.08 5.43
C ASP A 65 14.32 -2.42 5.11
N PHE A 66 14.95 -3.50 5.56
CA PHE A 66 14.36 -4.83 5.48
C PHE A 66 13.44 -5.11 6.69
N PRO A 67 12.31 -5.83 6.51
CA PRO A 67 11.39 -6.08 7.62
C PRO A 67 12.05 -6.83 8.77
N ASN A 68 11.83 -6.34 9.99
CA ASN A 68 12.29 -6.98 11.21
C ASN A 68 11.33 -8.12 11.63
N PRO A 69 11.69 -8.95 12.64
CA PRO A 69 10.85 -10.08 13.05
C PRO A 69 9.42 -9.70 13.46
N VAL A 70 9.21 -8.52 14.06
CA VAL A 70 7.87 -8.04 14.44
C VAL A 70 7.07 -7.66 13.20
N THR A 71 7.69 -7.01 12.22
CA THR A 71 7.06 -6.72 10.92
C THR A 71 6.66 -8.00 10.20
N TRP A 72 7.53 -9.02 10.19
CA TRP A 72 7.22 -10.33 9.61
C TRP A 72 6.04 -11.02 10.31
N LEU A 73 5.93 -10.90 11.63
CA LEU A 73 4.77 -11.42 12.37
C LEU A 73 3.48 -10.74 11.92
N GLY A 74 3.49 -9.41 11.77
CA GLY A 74 2.34 -8.66 11.23
C GLY A 74 1.98 -9.09 9.82
N ILE A 75 2.96 -9.23 8.93
CA ILE A 75 2.78 -9.74 7.56
C ILE A 75 2.13 -11.11 7.58
N ALA A 76 2.61 -12.03 8.43
CA ALA A 76 2.06 -13.38 8.54
C ALA A 76 0.58 -13.38 8.96
N VAL A 77 0.19 -12.51 9.90
CA VAL A 77 -1.22 -12.39 10.33
C VAL A 77 -2.11 -11.88 9.20
N VAL A 78 -1.66 -10.86 8.45
CA VAL A 78 -2.44 -10.31 7.32
C VAL A 78 -2.60 -11.35 6.22
N VAL A 79 -1.52 -12.04 5.84
CA VAL A 79 -1.55 -13.11 4.84
C VAL A 79 -2.45 -14.27 5.28
N ALA A 80 -2.33 -14.73 6.53
CA ALA A 80 -3.18 -15.80 7.07
C ALA A 80 -4.67 -15.43 7.05
N SER A 81 -4.99 -14.17 7.40
CA SER A 81 -6.36 -13.66 7.35
C SER A 81 -6.91 -13.64 5.92
N GLY A 82 -6.11 -13.19 4.95
CA GLY A 82 -6.49 -13.19 3.54
C GLY A 82 -6.74 -14.58 2.97
N VAL A 83 -5.84 -15.53 3.28
CA VAL A 83 -5.99 -16.95 2.89
C VAL A 83 -7.26 -17.53 3.51
N TYR A 84 -7.50 -17.28 4.80
CA TYR A 84 -8.69 -17.77 5.49
C TYR A 84 -9.99 -17.25 4.86
N ILE A 85 -10.07 -15.95 4.56
CA ILE A 85 -11.24 -15.34 3.90
C ILE A 85 -11.46 -15.98 2.53
N SER A 86 -10.41 -16.12 1.71
CA SER A 86 -10.53 -16.72 0.37
C SER A 86 -11.01 -18.18 0.43
N VAL A 87 -10.49 -18.97 1.38
CA VAL A 87 -10.93 -20.36 1.59
C VAL A 87 -12.38 -20.41 2.09
N ARG A 88 -12.77 -19.51 3.00
CA ARG A 88 -14.14 -19.43 3.52
C ARG A 88 -15.14 -19.10 2.43
N GLU A 89 -14.85 -18.12 1.59
CA GLU A 89 -15.75 -17.71 0.49
C GLU A 89 -15.96 -18.83 -0.52
N ARG A 90 -14.90 -19.57 -0.88
CA ARG A 90 -15.00 -20.76 -1.74
C ARG A 90 -15.88 -21.87 -1.15
N ARG A 91 -15.91 -22.01 0.18
CA ARG A 91 -16.75 -22.99 0.88
C ARG A 91 -18.21 -22.56 1.02
N VAL A 92 -18.50 -21.27 1.03
CA VAL A 92 -19.88 -20.75 1.12
C VAL A 92 -20.54 -20.64 -0.25
N ALA A 93 -19.75 -20.47 -1.31
CA ALA A 93 -20.23 -20.40 -2.69
C ALA A 93 -20.43 -21.77 -3.37
N GLY A 94 -20.08 -22.88 -2.72
CA GLY A 94 -20.35 -24.25 -3.16
C GLY A 94 -21.43 -24.89 -2.31
#